data_AF-A0A2N1QPT2-F1
#
_entry.id   AF-A0A2N1QPT2-F1
#
_cell.length_a   1.000
_cell.length_b   1.000
_cell.length_c   1.000
_cell.angle_alpha   90.00
_cell.angle_beta   90.00
_cell.angle_gamma   90.00
#
_symmetry.space_group_name_H-M   'P 1'
#
loop_
_entity.id
_entity.type
_entity.pdbx_description
1 polymer ?
#
loop_
_entity_poly.entity_id
_entity_poly.type
_entity_poly.pdbx_seq_one_letter_code
_entity_poly.pdbx_strand_id
1 'polypeptide(L)'
;GTAYVGEYSVSFWREYMTVEHGEEERLATFPDLITVVDAETGMTIGSSEIASEMDVIVIAVSRRRLLLGAGMRSPDLFEPVEKVIGKKMLQYLDL
;
A
#
# COMPACT_ATOMS: atom_id res chain seq x y z
N GLY A 1 -7.21 6.39 4.56
CA GLY A 1 -7.39 7.46 3.56
C GLY A 1 -6.85 7.01 2.23
N THR A 2 -6.87 7.91 1.25
CA THR A 2 -6.28 7.67 -0.07
C THR A 2 -5.51 8.91 -0.48
N ALA A 3 -4.24 8.71 -0.88
CA ALA A 3 -3.44 9.72 -1.53
C ALA A 3 -3.46 9.47 -3.05
N TYR A 4 -3.38 10.54 -3.84
CA TYR A 4 -3.32 10.46 -5.29
C TYR A 4 -1.96 11.00 -5.75
N VAL A 5 -1.21 10.18 -6.49
CA VAL A 5 0.10 10.51 -7.04
C VAL A 5 0.02 10.34 -8.54
N GLY A 6 -0.21 11.45 -9.27
CA GLY A 6 -0.54 11.38 -10.69
C GLY A 6 -1.82 10.57 -10.94
N GLU A 7 -1.74 9.56 -11.80
CA GLU A 7 -2.84 8.64 -12.14
C GLU A 7 -3.00 7.47 -11.15
N TYR A 8 -2.14 7.41 -10.13
CA TYR A 8 -2.11 6.33 -9.15
C TYR A 8 -2.83 6.74 -7.87
N SER A 9 -3.61 5.80 -7.31
CA SER A 9 -4.18 5.94 -5.98
C SER A 9 -3.48 5.02 -4.98
N VAL A 10 -3.13 5.57 -3.82
CA VAL A 10 -2.44 4.87 -2.74
C VAL A 10 -3.31 4.91 -1.49
N SER A 11 -3.89 3.76 -1.11
CA SER A 11 -4.71 3.69 0.11
C SER A 11 -3.83 3.42 1.33
N PHE A 12 -4.24 3.94 2.48
CA PHE A 12 -3.51 3.74 3.74
C PHE A 12 -4.44 3.73 4.95
N TRP A 13 -4.01 3.07 6.03
CA TRP A 13 -4.67 3.14 7.34
C TRP A 13 -3.69 3.59 8.42
N ARG A 14 -2.70 2.74 8.72
CA ARG A 14 -1.46 3.11 9.43
C ARG A 14 -0.22 2.87 8.59
N GLU A 15 -0.33 1.90 7.69
CA GLU A 15 0.63 1.59 6.63
C GLU A 15 -0.06 1.83 5.28
N TYR A 16 0.74 1.93 4.22
CA TYR A 16 0.23 1.91 2.86
C TYR A 16 -0.28 0.50 2.51
N MET A 17 -1.51 0.44 1.99
CA MET A 17 -2.27 -0.80 1.85
C MET A 17 -2.40 -1.26 0.41
N THR A 18 -2.67 -0.34 -0.52
CA THR A 18 -2.81 -0.67 -1.95
C THR A 18 -2.22 0.43 -2.82
N VAL A 19 -1.74 0.04 -4.01
CA VAL A 19 -1.45 0.95 -5.12
C VAL A 19 -2.29 0.51 -6.31
N GLU A 20 -3.06 1.42 -6.88
CA GLU A 20 -3.94 1.19 -8.03
C GLU A 20 -3.67 2.23 -9.11
N HIS A 21 -3.79 1.84 -10.38
CA HIS A 21 -3.75 2.72 -11.53
C HIS A 21 -5.15 2.78 -12.14
N GLY A 22 -5.81 3.95 -12.03
CA GLY A 22 -7.24 4.06 -12.31
C GLY A 22 -8.10 3.17 -11.39
N GLU A 23 -9.27 2.75 -11.88
CA GLU A 23 -10.23 1.93 -11.11
C GLU A 23 -10.03 0.41 -11.29
N GLU A 24 -9.34 -0.02 -12.35
CA GLU A 24 -9.33 -1.42 -12.78
C GLU A 24 -8.03 -2.17 -12.45
N GLU A 25 -6.90 -1.48 -12.31
CA GLU A 25 -5.59 -2.12 -12.19
C GLU A 25 -5.01 -2.01 -10.77
N ARG A 26 -4.86 -3.16 -10.09
CA ARG A 26 -4.16 -3.27 -8.81
C ARG A 26 -2.68 -3.60 -9.04
N LEU A 27 -1.79 -2.71 -8.62
CA LEU A 27 -0.34 -2.86 -8.80
C LEU A 27 0.36 -3.45 -7.58
N ALA A 28 -0.12 -3.13 -6.37
CA ALA A 28 0.45 -3.64 -5.13
C ALA A 28 -0.61 -3.78 -4.04
N THR A 29 -0.49 -4.82 -3.21
CA THR A 29 -1.38 -5.06 -2.07
C THR A 29 -0.55 -5.48 -0.86
N PHE A 30 -0.69 -4.78 0.26
CA PHE A 30 -0.07 -5.17 1.53
C PHE A 30 -0.35 -6.66 1.80
N PRO A 31 0.68 -7.49 2.12
CA PRO A 31 1.97 -7.13 2.69
C PRO A 31 3.11 -6.95 1.68
N ASP A 32 2.82 -6.63 0.41
CA ASP A 32 3.84 -6.02 -0.43
C ASP A 32 4.36 -4.76 0.27
N LEU A 33 5.68 -4.54 0.23
CA LEU A 33 6.23 -3.28 0.74
C LEU A 33 5.79 -2.18 -0.21
N ILE A 34 4.96 -1.28 0.30
CA ILE A 34 4.56 -0.05 -0.35
C ILE A 34 5.15 1.08 0.49
N THR A 35 5.99 1.90 -0.12
CA THR A 35 6.55 3.08 0.55
C THR A 35 6.51 4.27 -0.39
N VAL A 36 6.33 5.44 0.19
CA VAL A 36 6.39 6.72 -0.49
C VAL A 36 7.68 7.38 -0.05
N VAL A 37 8.45 7.88 -1.00
CA VAL A 37 9.67 8.64 -0.72
C VAL A 37 9.53 10.04 -1.28
N ASP A 38 10.06 11.01 -0.55
CA ASP A 38 10.24 12.38 -1.02
C ASP A 38 11.24 12.39 -2.18
N ALA A 39 10.86 12.97 -3.32
CA ALA A 39 11.65 12.89 -4.56
C ALA A 39 12.96 13.70 -4.49
N GLU A 40 13.02 14.73 -3.64
CA GLU A 40 14.18 15.59 -3.48
C GLU A 40 15.21 14.98 -2.52
N THR A 41 14.75 14.51 -1.36
CA THR A 41 15.60 14.05 -0.25
C THR A 41 15.85 12.54 -0.27
N GLY A 42 14.99 11.77 -0.94
CA GLY A 42 15.02 10.31 -0.93
C GLY A 42 14.58 9.67 0.39
N MET A 43 14.05 10.44 1.32
CA MET A 43 13.58 9.95 2.62
C MET A 43 12.16 9.38 2.53
N THR A 44 11.88 8.33 3.30
CA THR A 44 10.54 7.74 3.38
C THR A 44 9.56 8.67 4.10
N ILE A 45 8.35 8.76 3.57
CA ILE A 45 7.24 9.53 4.13
C ILE A 45 6.23 8.56 4.74
N GLY A 46 6.00 8.66 6.05
CA GLY A 46 4.98 7.87 6.72
C GLY A 46 3.57 8.24 6.24
N SER A 47 2.62 7.30 6.29
CA SER A 47 1.26 7.57 5.79
C SER A 47 0.50 8.65 6.57
N SER A 48 0.95 9.01 7.78
CA SER A 48 0.42 10.14 8.55
C SER A 48 1.01 11.49 8.15
N GLU A 49 2.13 11.48 7.42
CA GLU A 49 2.92 12.66 7.07
C GLU A 49 2.69 13.08 5.62
N ILE A 50 2.15 12.17 4.78
CA ILE A 50 1.81 12.48 3.39
C ILE A 50 0.79 13.63 3.31
N ALA A 51 1.10 14.62 2.49
CA ALA A 51 0.28 15.81 2.31
C ALA A 51 0.22 16.21 0.82
N SER A 52 -0.74 17.07 0.50
CA SER A 52 -0.88 17.62 -0.85
C SER A 52 0.38 18.40 -1.26
N GLU A 53 0.61 18.48 -2.57
CA GLU A 53 1.69 19.25 -3.21
C GLU A 53 3.12 18.74 -2.94
N MET A 54 3.28 17.60 -2.28
CA MET A 54 4.58 16.92 -2.20
C MET A 54 4.95 16.27 -3.54
N ASP A 55 6.23 16.41 -3.93
CA ASP A 55 6.80 15.65 -5.04
C ASP A 55 7.35 14.32 -4.50
N VAL A 56 6.75 13.21 -4.94
CA VAL A 56 6.97 11.90 -4.32
C VAL A 56 7.10 10.79 -5.34
N ILE A 57 7.83 9.75 -4.94
CA ILE A 57 7.97 8.50 -5.69
C ILE A 57 7.34 7.38 -4.87
N VAL A 58 6.48 6.58 -5.50
CA VAL A 58 5.90 5.39 -4.90
C VAL A 58 6.71 4.17 -5.29
N ILE A 59 7.19 3.42 -4.31
CA ILE A 59 7.97 2.19 -4.52
C ILE A 59 7.15 1.01 -4.00
N ALA A 60 7.01 -0.02 -4.85
CA ALA A 60 6.36 -1.27 -4.51
C ALA A 60 7.32 -2.46 -4.68
N VAL A 61 7.43 -3.30 -3.65
CA VAL A 61 8.22 -4.54 -3.70
C VAL A 61 7.34 -5.72 -3.28
N SER A 62 7.25 -6.72 -4.15
CA SER A 62 6.46 -7.94 -3.87
C SER A 62 6.88 -8.62 -2.58
N ARG A 63 5.88 -8.97 -1.75
CA ARG A 63 6.00 -9.76 -0.52
C ARG A 63 6.75 -11.07 -0.69
N ARG A 64 6.75 -11.65 -1.91
CA ARG A 64 7.45 -12.89 -2.23
C ARG A 64 8.97 -12.78 -2.08
N ARG A 65 9.50 -11.55 -2.06
CA ARG A 65 10.92 -11.24 -1.86
C ARG A 65 11.24 -10.76 -0.44
N LEU A 66 10.27 -10.77 0.47
CA LEU A 66 10.39 -10.23 1.82
C LEU A 66 10.37 -11.33 2.88
N LEU A 67 11.16 -11.15 3.94
CA LEU A 67 11.09 -11.96 5.15
C LEU A 67 9.92 -11.46 5.99
N LEU A 68 8.76 -12.08 5.81
CA LEU A 68 7.53 -11.73 6.52
C LEU A 68 7.22 -12.69 7.66
N GLY A 69 6.73 -12.15 8.78
CA GLY A 69 6.22 -12.94 9.90
C GLY A 69 5.01 -13.80 9.51
N ALA A 70 4.77 -14.87 10.27
CA ALA A 70 3.71 -15.84 9.97
C ALA A 70 2.31 -15.21 9.86
N GLY A 71 2.02 -14.16 10.64
CA GLY A 71 0.74 -13.45 10.59
C GLY A 71 0.41 -12.84 9.22
N MET A 72 1.42 -12.44 8.44
CA MET A 72 1.21 -11.90 7.09
C MET A 72 0.74 -12.96 6.09
N ARG A 73 0.65 -14.22 6.51
CA ARG A 73 0.11 -15.34 5.73
C ARG A 73 -1.23 -15.86 6.27
N SER A 74 -1.82 -15.18 7.25
CA SER A 74 -3.08 -15.62 7.89
C SER A 74 -4.26 -14.84 7.30
N PRO A 75 -5.15 -15.46 6.50
CA PRO A 75 -6.31 -14.80 5.90
C PRO A 75 -7.21 -14.10 6.93
N ASP A 76 -7.40 -14.72 8.09
CA ASP A 76 -8.25 -14.21 9.18
C ASP A 76 -7.81 -12.82 9.69
N LEU A 77 -6.53 -12.47 9.52
CA LEU A 77 -6.00 -11.15 9.90
C LEU A 77 -6.30 -10.07 8.85
N PHE A 78 -6.61 -10.44 7.62
CA PHE A 78 -6.91 -9.51 6.52
C PHE A 78 -8.41 -9.23 6.36
N GLU A 79 -9.31 -10.15 6.75
CA GLU A 79 -10.76 -9.90 6.64
C GLU A 79 -11.21 -8.62 7.39
N PRO A 80 -10.74 -8.32 8.62
CA PRO A 80 -11.10 -7.08 9.29
C PRO A 80 -10.51 -5.85 8.59
N VAL A 81 -9.31 -6.00 8.01
CA VAL A 81 -8.62 -4.93 7.29
C VAL A 81 -9.40 -4.55 6.04
N GLU A 82 -9.85 -5.51 5.24
CA GLU A 82 -10.70 -5.25 4.06
C GLU A 82 -11.93 -4.41 4.40
N LYS A 83 -12.60 -4.75 5.51
CA LYS A 83 -13.80 -4.03 5.97
C LYS A 83 -13.50 -2.59 6.36
N VAL A 84 -12.34 -2.33 6.99
CA VAL A 84 -11.93 -0.99 7.41
C VAL A 84 -11.53 -0.12 6.22
N ILE A 85 -10.79 -0.67 5.27
CA ILE A 85 -10.28 0.10 4.13
C ILE A 85 -11.25 0.14 2.93
N GLY A 86 -12.25 -0.76 2.90
CA GLY A 86 -13.22 -0.87 1.81
C GLY A 86 -12.65 -1.41 0.50
N LYS A 87 -11.54 -2.15 0.55
CA LYS A 87 -10.85 -2.72 -0.61
C LYS A 87 -10.72 -4.23 -0.45
N LYS A 88 -10.88 -4.97 -1.55
CA LYS A 88 -10.60 -6.41 -1.61
C LYS A 88 -9.09 -6.61 -1.54
N MET A 89 -8.60 -7.15 -0.43
CA MET A 89 -7.20 -7.48 -0.15
C MET A 89 -6.94 -8.94 -0.47
N LEU A 90 -7.70 -9.86 0.15
CA LEU A 90 -7.59 -11.32 0.02
C LEU A 90 -7.66 -11.79 -1.43
N GLN A 91 -8.46 -11.13 -2.27
CA GLN A 91 -8.51 -11.43 -3.71
C GLN A 91 -7.13 -11.32 -4.41
N TYR A 92 -6.23 -10.50 -3.88
CA TYR A 92 -4.90 -10.23 -4.44
C TYR A 92 -3.78 -10.88 -3.62
N LEU A 93 -4.12 -11.71 -2.64
CA LEU A 93 -3.17 -12.42 -1.80
C LEU A 93 -3.23 -13.92 -2.11
N ASP A 94 -2.06 -14.52 -2.39
CA ASP A 94 -1.90 -15.97 -2.48
C ASP A 94 -1.63 -16.50 -1.07
N LEU A 95 -2.68 -16.63 -0.25
CA LEU A 95 -2.62 -17.13 1.12
C LEU A 95 -3.14 -18.56 1.23
#